data_AF-A0A822A112-F1
#
_entry.id   AF-A0A822A112-F1
#
_cell.length_a   1.000
_cell.length_b   1.000
_cell.length_c   1.000
_cell.angle_alpha   90.00
_cell.angle_beta   90.00
_cell.angle_gamma   90.00
#
_symmetry.space_group_name_H-M   'P 1'
#
loop_
_entity.id
_entity.type
_entity.pdbx_description
1 polymer ?
#
loop_
_entity_poly.entity_id
_entity_poly.type
_entity_poly.pdbx_seq_one_letter_code
_entity_poly.pdbx_strand_id
1 'polypeptide(L)' 'SEAAAATAVTMTFGCALIHEEEQPIEFKADRPFLFFIRENRQNIVLFSGKFVSPSTAS' A
#
# COMPACT_ATOMS: atom_id res chain seq x y z
N SER A 1 0.35 10.96 11.75
CA SER A 1 0.81 9.63 11.32
C SER A 1 2.21 9.73 10.79
N GLU A 2 3.03 8.76 11.13
CA GLU A 2 4.45 8.66 10.80
C GLU A 2 4.59 7.93 9.45
N ALA A 3 5.59 8.30 8.64
CA ALA A 3 6.01 7.45 7.54
C ALA A 3 6.67 6.19 8.12
N ALA A 4 6.30 4.99 7.65
CA ALA A 4 7.01 3.79 8.05
C ALA A 4 8.49 3.95 7.65
N ALA A 5 9.40 3.84 8.64
CA ALA A 5 10.83 4.03 8.45
C ALA A 5 11.33 3.23 7.24
N ALA A 6 12.03 3.90 6.32
CA ALA A 6 12.55 3.32 5.09
C ALA A 6 13.55 2.20 5.42
N THR A 7 13.09 0.95 5.41
CA THR A 7 13.95 -0.21 5.60
C THR A 7 14.90 -0.32 4.40
N ALA A 8 16.14 0.13 4.56
CA ALA A 8 17.21 -0.09 3.61
C ALA A 8 17.59 -1.57 3.64
N VAL A 9 17.24 -2.33 2.60
CA VAL A 9 17.86 -3.64 2.36
C VAL A 9 19.30 -3.39 1.93
N THR A 10 20.21 -3.32 2.90
CA THR A 10 21.64 -3.46 2.63
C THR A 10 21.85 -4.89 2.18
N MET A 11 22.06 -5.11 0.88
CA MET A 11 22.43 -6.44 0.39
C MET A 11 23.75 -6.86 1.04
N THR A 12 23.66 -7.76 2.02
CA THR A 12 24.84 -8.45 2.56
C THR A 12 25.31 -9.41 1.47
N PHE A 13 26.43 -9.09 0.82
CA PHE A 13 27.17 -10.04 -0.02
C PHE A 13 27.73 -11.16 0.87
N GLY A 14 26.91 -12.14 1.19
CA GLY A 14 27.32 -13.28 2.01
C GLY A 14 26.18 -14.28 2.16
N CYS A 15 26.53 -15.57 2.13
CA CYS A 15 25.70 -16.76 2.00
C CYS A 15 24.65 -16.97 3.11
N ALA A 16 23.78 -16.00 3.37
CA ALA A 16 22.53 -16.25 4.09
C ALA A 16 21.58 -16.94 3.11
N LEU A 17 21.10 -18.11 3.52
CA LEU A 17 20.09 -18.90 2.84
C LEU A 17 19.02 -17.96 2.25
N ILE A 18 18.83 -18.02 0.94
CA ILE A 18 17.69 -17.42 0.28
C ILE A 18 16.50 -18.20 0.84
N HIS A 19 15.92 -17.73 1.95
CA HIS A 19 14.50 -17.94 2.14
C HIS A 19 13.88 -17.36 0.87
N GLU A 20 13.08 -18.18 0.18
CA GLU A 20 12.12 -17.68 -0.81
C GLU A 20 11.17 -16.76 -0.03
N GLU A 21 11.63 -15.55 0.28
CA GLU A 21 10.77 -14.48 0.75
C GLU A 21 9.80 -14.28 -0.40
N GLU A 22 8.54 -14.64 -0.16
CA GLU A 22 7.46 -14.42 -1.11
C GLU A 22 7.56 -12.96 -1.57
N GLN A 23 7.79 -12.77 -2.87
CA GLN A 23 7.95 -11.42 -3.40
C GLN A 23 6.68 -10.62 -3.04
N PRO A 24 6.83 -9.39 -2.53
CA PRO A 24 5.69 -8.58 -2.15
C PRO A 24 4.78 -8.38 -3.35
N ILE A 25 3.48 -8.56 -3.15
CA ILE A 25 2.49 -8.32 -4.21
C ILE A 25 2.51 -6.82 -4.56
N GLU A 26 2.84 -6.51 -5.81
CA GLU A 26 2.80 -5.15 -6.31
C GLU A 26 1.35 -4.68 -6.49
N PHE A 27 0.94 -3.69 -5.69
CA PHE A 27 -0.33 -2.99 -5.87
C PHE A 27 -0.10 -1.63 -6.53
N LYS A 28 -0.47 -1.52 -7.81
CA LYS A 28 -0.35 -0.28 -8.59
C LYS A 28 -1.73 0.35 -8.86
N ALA A 29 -2.01 1.48 -8.20
CA ALA A 29 -3.27 2.22 -8.33
C ALA A 29 -3.17 3.37 -9.37
N ASP A 30 -2.65 3.07 -10.57
CA ASP A 30 -2.40 4.04 -11.65
C ASP A 30 -3.56 4.16 -12.67
N ARG A 31 -4.73 3.62 -12.33
CA ARG A 31 -5.96 3.58 -13.14
C ARG A 31 -7.17 3.61 -12.22
N PRO A 32 -8.40 3.85 -12.72
CA PRO A 32 -9.56 3.99 -11.87
C PRO A 32 -9.77 2.82 -10.89
N PHE A 33 -10.07 3.14 -9.64
CA PHE A 33 -10.28 2.17 -8.56
C PHE A 33 -11.42 2.58 -7.64
N LEU A 34 -11.98 1.59 -6.94
CA LEU A 34 -12.95 1.80 -5.87
C LEU A 34 -12.23 1.93 -4.53
N PHE A 35 -12.73 2.79 -3.65
CA PHE A 35 -12.20 2.96 -2.30
C PHE A 35 -13.30 2.96 -1.25
N PHE A 36 -12.93 2.53 -0.04
CA PHE A 36 -13.77 2.55 1.14
C PHE A 36 -12.93 3.01 2.33
N ILE A 37 -13.43 3.99 3.06
CA ILE A 37 -12.89 4.36 4.37
C ILE A 37 -13.89 3.83 5.39
N ARG A 38 -13.42 2.99 6.32
CA ARG A 38 -14.29 2.27 7.24
C ARG A 38 -13.78 2.33 8.67
N GLU A 39 -14.71 2.28 9.61
CA GLU A 39 -14.42 1.91 11.00
C GLU A 39 -14.26 0.39 11.06
N ASN A 40 -13.13 -0.09 11.57
CA ASN A 40 -12.73 -1.50 11.44
C ASN A 40 -13.48 -2.43 12.40
N ARG A 41 -13.80 -2.00 13.63
CA ARG A 41 -14.38 -2.86 14.67
C ARG A 41 -15.78 -3.32 14.30
N GLN A 42 -16.62 -2.39 13.85
CA GLN A 42 -18.01 -2.67 13.47
C GLN A 42 -18.19 -2.74 11.96
N ASN A 43 -17.09 -2.68 11.21
CA ASN A 43 -17.09 -2.83 9.76
C ASN A 43 -17.89 -1.73 9.01
N ILE A 44 -18.15 -0.59 9.65
CA ILE A 44 -19.01 0.50 9.14
C ILE A 44 -18.28 1.31 8.08
N VAL A 45 -18.88 1.46 6.90
CA VAL A 45 -18.35 2.32 5.83
C VAL A 45 -18.67 3.78 6.17
N LEU A 46 -17.63 4.60 6.32
CA LEU A 46 -17.74 6.03 6.58
C LEU A 46 -17.76 6.83 5.27
N PHE A 47 -16.94 6.42 4.29
CA PHE A 47 -16.90 7.00 2.96
C PHE A 47 -16.69 5.90 1.92
N SER A 48 -17.28 6.07 0.74
CA SER A 48 -17.05 5.20 -0.42
C SER A 48 -17.05 6.00 -1.71
N GLY A 49 -16.36 5.49 -2.73
CA GLY A 49 -16.36 6.15 -4.03
C GLY A 49 -15.51 5.45 -5.07
N LYS A 50 -15.48 6.08 -6.25
CA LYS A 50 -14.62 5.71 -7.37
C LYS A 50 -13.63 6.85 -7.63
N PHE A 51 -12.35 6.57 -7.57
CA PHE A 51 -11.32 7.49 -8.02
C PHE A 51 -11.07 7.25 -9.51
N VAL A 52 -11.20 8.29 -10.33
CA VAL A 52 -11.06 8.20 -11.80
C VAL A 52 -9.88 9.03 -12.31
N SER A 53 -9.71 10.24 -11.76
CA SER A 53 -8.62 11.13 -12.12
C SER A 53 -8.34 12.10 -10.97
N PRO A 54 -7.09 12.51 -10.74
CA PRO A 54 -6.78 13.58 -9.80
C PRO A 54 -7.36 14.90 -10.33
N SER A 55 -8.22 15.55 -9.54
CA SER A 55 -8.57 16.95 -9.77
C SER A 55 -7.59 17.83 -9.01
N THR A 56 -6.94 18.77 -9.67
CA THR A 56 -6.23 19.85 -8.97
C THR A 56 -7.29 20.68 -8.24
N ALA A 57 -7.17 20.83 -6.92
CA ALA A 57 -7.97 21.80 -6.20
C ALA A 57 -7.60 23.20 -6.71
N SER A 58 -8.59 24.01 -7.12
CA SER A 58 -8.40 25.43 -7.42
C SER A 58 -8.02 26.22 -6.18
#